data_AF-A0A7X2H8P7-F1
#
_entry.id   AF-A0A7X2H8P7-F1
#
_cell.length_a   1.000
_cell.length_b   1.000
_cell.length_c   1.000
_cell.angle_alpha   90.00
_cell.angle_beta   90.00
_cell.angle_gamma   90.00
#
_symmetry.space_group_name_H-M   'P 1'
#
loop_
_entity.id
_entity.type
_entity.pdbx_description
1 polymer ?
#
loop_
_entity_poly.entity_id
_entity_poly.type
_entity_poly.pdbx_seq_one_letter_code
_entity_poly.pdbx_strand_id
1 'polypeptide(L)'
;MGLLNSVSFQRLQGGIDAATKRQSVLANNVANVDTPNFKRSDVSFESFLQQQDSGLKSQLSAKVTDSRHFQFGSNTVVPATVVTTDETTSMNNNDNNVDIDREMALSAENQLRYSSYIQQMNSQISMMRTVVEGR
;
A
#
# COMPACT_ATOMS: atom_id res chain seq x y z
N MET A 1 6.26 -2.66 26.27
CA MET A 1 6.03 -3.84 25.41
C MET A 1 5.40 -3.38 24.10
N GLY A 2 6.19 -3.29 23.01
CA GLY A 2 5.65 -2.98 21.68
C GLY A 2 6.49 -2.08 20.76
N LEU A 3 7.83 -2.09 20.84
CA LEU A 3 8.68 -1.23 19.99
C LEU A 3 8.64 -1.63 18.50
N LEU A 4 8.47 -2.93 18.22
CA LEU A 4 8.23 -3.48 16.87
C LEU A 4 6.80 -3.25 16.37
N ASN A 5 5.89 -2.78 17.23
CA ASN A 5 4.49 -2.51 16.89
C ASN A 5 4.24 -1.00 16.76
N SER A 6 5.29 -0.22 16.50
CA SER A 6 5.16 1.22 16.30
C SER A 6 4.40 1.50 15.01
N VAL A 7 3.57 2.55 15.02
CA VAL A 7 2.75 2.95 13.86
C VAL A 7 3.63 3.24 12.63
N SER A 8 4.85 3.74 12.81
CA SER A 8 5.82 3.95 11.72
C SER A 8 6.29 2.64 11.10
N PHE A 9 6.59 1.62 11.91
CA PHE A 9 7.03 0.32 11.43
C PHE A 9 5.89 -0.41 10.68
N GLN A 10 4.67 -0.39 11.24
CA GLN A 10 3.48 -0.95 10.59
C GLN A 10 3.17 -0.27 9.25
N ARG A 11 3.38 1.06 9.15
CA ARG A 11 3.22 1.79 7.88
C ARG A 11 4.25 1.39 6.84
N LEU A 12 5.51 1.20 7.23
CA LEU A 12 6.55 0.70 6.32
C LEU A 12 6.24 -0.71 5.85
N GLN A 13 5.82 -1.59 6.75
CA GLN A 13 5.37 -2.92 6.38
C GLN A 13 4.21 -2.88 5.39
N GLY A 14 3.17 -2.08 5.67
CA GLY A 14 2.05 -1.87 4.75
C GLY A 14 2.48 -1.30 3.39
N GLY A 15 3.46 -0.39 3.37
CA GLY A 15 4.03 0.15 2.14
C GLY A 15 4.79 -0.89 1.31
N ILE A 16 5.54 -1.79 1.96
CA ILE A 16 6.21 -2.92 1.32
C ILE A 16 5.18 -3.90 0.74
N ASP A 17 4.14 -4.23 1.49
CA ASP A 17 3.07 -5.11 1.05
C ASP A 17 2.31 -4.50 -0.14
N ALA A 18 2.06 -3.19 -0.10
CA ALA A 18 1.45 -2.43 -1.19
C ALA A 18 2.32 -2.39 -2.45
N ALA A 19 3.63 -2.13 -2.30
CA ALA A 19 4.57 -2.15 -3.42
C ALA A 19 4.67 -3.55 -4.04
N THR A 20 4.68 -4.60 -3.21
CA THR A 20 4.63 -6.00 -3.68
C THR A 20 3.36 -6.27 -4.48
N LYS A 21 2.20 -5.86 -3.94
CA LYS A 21 0.92 -6.04 -4.63
C LYS A 21 0.87 -5.26 -5.94
N ARG A 22 1.39 -4.03 -5.96
CA ARG A 22 1.49 -3.21 -7.17
C ARG A 22 2.36 -3.89 -8.21
N GLN A 23 3.48 -4.49 -7.83
CA GLN A 23 4.32 -5.24 -8.76
C GLN A 23 3.55 -6.39 -9.43
N SER A 24 2.74 -7.12 -8.67
CA SER A 24 1.89 -8.19 -9.23
C SER A 24 0.84 -7.65 -10.19
N VAL A 25 0.25 -6.50 -9.89
CA VAL A 25 -0.75 -5.84 -10.75
C VAL A 25 -0.11 -5.33 -12.05
N LEU A 26 1.04 -4.65 -11.97
CA LEU A 26 1.78 -4.19 -13.14
C LEU A 26 2.21 -5.37 -14.03
N ALA A 27 2.69 -6.47 -13.43
CA ALA A 27 3.01 -7.69 -14.17
C ALA A 27 1.78 -8.29 -14.88
N ASN A 28 0.62 -8.23 -14.23
CA ASN A 28 -0.64 -8.67 -14.84
C ASN A 28 -1.07 -7.75 -16.00
N ASN A 29 -0.91 -6.43 -15.87
CA ASN A 29 -1.20 -5.49 -16.94
C ASN A 29 -0.28 -5.75 -18.14
N VAL A 30 1.03 -5.86 -17.93
CA VAL A 30 2.01 -6.14 -18.99
C VAL A 30 1.72 -7.47 -19.69
N ALA A 31 1.37 -8.52 -18.94
CA ALA A 31 1.01 -9.81 -19.52
C ALA A 31 -0.25 -9.77 -20.41
N ASN A 32 -1.17 -8.84 -20.15
CA ASN A 32 -2.43 -8.70 -20.88
C ASN A 32 -2.44 -7.51 -21.85
N VAL A 33 -1.28 -6.92 -22.17
CA VAL A 33 -1.19 -5.77 -23.09
C VAL A 33 -1.80 -6.05 -24.47
N ASP A 34 -1.66 -7.28 -24.98
CA ASP A 34 -2.21 -7.69 -26.27
C ASP A 34 -3.61 -8.34 -26.17
N THR A 35 -4.22 -8.33 -24.98
CA THR A 35 -5.54 -8.93 -24.77
C THR A 35 -6.65 -7.92 -25.13
N PRO A 36 -7.55 -8.23 -26.09
CA PRO A 36 -8.69 -7.37 -26.42
C PRO A 36 -9.60 -7.11 -25.20
N ASN A 37 -10.20 -5.92 -25.11
CA ASN A 37 -11.11 -5.51 -24.02
C ASN A 37 -10.52 -5.51 -22.59
N PHE A 38 -9.20 -5.60 -22.42
CA PHE A 38 -8.57 -5.61 -21.11
C PHE A 38 -8.51 -4.20 -20.49
N LYS A 39 -8.91 -4.07 -19.22
CA LYS A 39 -8.86 -2.81 -18.45
C LYS A 39 -7.72 -2.85 -17.44
N ARG A 40 -6.87 -1.81 -17.44
CA ARG A 40 -5.72 -1.74 -16.53
C ARG A 40 -6.20 -1.62 -15.09
N SER A 41 -5.52 -2.35 -14.22
CA SER A 41 -5.72 -2.28 -12.77
C SER A 41 -4.57 -1.51 -12.13
N ASP A 42 -4.80 -0.78 -11.04
CA ASP A 42 -3.77 -0.12 -10.25
C ASP A 42 -4.04 -0.26 -8.75
N VAL A 43 -3.02 -0.12 -7.91
CA VAL A 43 -3.12 -0.20 -6.45
C VAL A 43 -3.22 1.21 -5.88
N SER A 44 -4.31 1.52 -5.18
CA SER A 44 -4.56 2.84 -4.60
C SER A 44 -4.13 2.91 -3.13
N PHE A 45 -2.87 2.61 -2.78
CA PHE A 45 -2.46 2.55 -1.36
C PHE A 45 -2.17 3.93 -0.74
N GLU A 46 -1.51 4.82 -1.48
CA GLU A 46 -1.01 6.09 -0.98
C GLU A 46 -2.14 7.08 -0.67
N SER A 47 -3.25 7.01 -1.40
CA SER A 47 -4.44 7.82 -1.13
C SER A 47 -5.07 7.46 0.21
N PHE A 48 -5.19 6.17 0.53
CA PHE A 48 -5.68 5.74 1.83
C PHE A 48 -4.68 6.03 2.96
N LEU A 49 -3.38 5.92 2.69
CA LEU A 49 -2.35 6.28 3.68
C LEU A 49 -2.37 7.78 3.99
N GLN A 50 -2.48 8.65 2.98
CA GLN A 50 -2.62 10.09 3.15
C GLN A 50 -3.92 10.47 3.87
N GLN A 51 -5.01 9.75 3.60
CA GLN A 51 -6.27 9.93 4.31
C GLN A 51 -6.14 9.62 5.80
N GLN A 52 -5.30 8.65 6.17
CA GLN A 52 -4.97 8.36 7.57
C GLN A 52 -3.98 9.38 8.19
N ASP A 53 -3.02 9.90 7.42
CA ASP A 53 -2.03 10.87 7.89
C ASP A 53 -2.64 12.28 8.11
N SER A 54 -3.69 12.62 7.34
CA SER A 54 -4.40 13.92 7.41
C SER A 54 -5.31 14.09 8.65
N GLY A 55 -5.20 13.21 9.65
CA GLY A 55 -5.75 13.46 10.99
C GLY A 55 -7.28 13.33 11.16
N LEU A 56 -8.02 12.88 10.16
CA LEU A 56 -9.46 12.66 10.28
C LEU A 56 -9.76 11.18 10.54
N LYS A 57 -9.90 10.89 11.84
CA LYS A 57 -10.25 9.60 12.47
C LYS A 57 -9.06 8.70 12.74
N SER A 58 -8.29 9.05 13.78
CA SER A 58 -8.07 8.02 14.80
C SER A 58 -9.45 7.48 15.13
N GLN A 59 -9.76 6.30 14.59
CA GLN A 59 -11.05 5.68 14.80
C GLN A 59 -11.14 5.52 16.31
N LEU A 60 -12.05 6.28 16.91
CA LEU A 60 -12.30 6.27 18.34
C LEU A 60 -12.64 4.83 18.71
N SER A 61 -11.65 4.08 19.20
CA SER A 61 -11.84 2.68 19.55
C SER A 61 -12.54 2.68 20.90
N ALA A 62 -13.84 2.41 20.88
CA ALA A 62 -14.60 2.32 22.12
C ALA A 62 -14.07 1.13 22.94
N LYS A 63 -13.60 1.41 24.17
CA LYS A 63 -13.25 0.35 25.12
C LYS A 63 -14.55 -0.35 25.53
N VAL A 64 -14.78 -1.54 24.99
CA VAL A 64 -15.93 -2.37 25.34
C VAL A 64 -15.67 -3.00 26.71
N THR A 65 -16.43 -2.59 27.72
CA THR A 65 -16.34 -3.11 29.09
C THR A 65 -17.41 -4.17 29.42
N ASP A 66 -18.44 -4.31 28.58
CA ASP A 66 -19.55 -5.25 28.74
C ASP A 66 -19.88 -5.89 27.37
N SER A 67 -20.25 -7.16 27.34
CA SER A 67 -20.49 -7.93 26.11
C SER A 67 -21.71 -7.48 25.31
N ARG A 68 -22.56 -6.61 25.87
CA ARG A 68 -23.75 -6.05 25.20
C ARG A 68 -23.50 -4.70 24.54
N HIS A 69 -22.31 -4.12 24.65
CA HIS A 69 -21.99 -2.88 23.95
C HIS A 69 -21.77 -3.10 22.46
N PHE A 70 -22.39 -2.26 21.65
CA PHE A 70 -22.11 -2.17 20.22
C PHE A 70 -20.74 -1.53 20.02
N GLN A 71 -19.87 -2.23 19.30
CA GLN A 71 -18.52 -1.75 19.00
C GLN A 71 -18.59 -0.80 17.80
N PHE A 72 -18.11 0.44 17.97
CA PHE A 72 -18.01 1.43 16.91
C PHE A 72 -16.58 1.98 16.83
N GLY A 73 -16.11 2.21 15.60
CA GLY A 73 -14.70 2.47 15.28
C GLY A 73 -14.04 1.22 14.68
N SER A 74 -13.41 1.35 13.52
CA SER A 74 -12.59 0.25 12.98
C SER A 74 -11.19 0.30 13.60
N ASN A 75 -10.55 -0.85 13.79
CA ASN A 75 -9.19 -0.95 14.35
C ASN A 75 -8.14 -1.07 13.23
N THR A 76 -8.48 -0.67 12.01
CA THR A 76 -7.65 -0.91 10.83
C THR A 76 -6.60 0.20 10.71
N VAL A 77 -5.48 0.02 11.40
CA VAL A 77 -4.33 0.96 11.43
C VAL A 77 -3.66 1.09 10.07
N VAL A 78 -3.85 0.13 9.16
CA VAL A 78 -3.32 0.17 7.79
C VAL A 78 -4.45 -0.21 6.83
N PRO A 79 -4.79 0.64 5.85
CA PRO A 79 -5.86 0.37 4.90
C PRO A 79 -5.46 -0.79 4.00
N ALA A 80 -6.41 -1.68 3.71
CA ALA A 80 -6.19 -2.75 2.75
C ALA A 80 -5.86 -2.16 1.38
N THR A 81 -4.94 -2.80 0.66
CA THR A 81 -4.57 -2.42 -0.70
C THR A 81 -5.75 -2.64 -1.63
N VAL A 82 -6.45 -1.57 -2.00
CA VAL A 82 -7.55 -1.65 -2.98
C VAL A 82 -6.95 -1.56 -4.38
N VAL A 83 -7.28 -2.55 -5.20
CA VAL A 83 -7.01 -2.54 -6.63
C VAL A 83 -8.19 -1.85 -7.31
N THR A 84 -7.94 -0.74 -7.99
CA THR A 84 -8.96 0.01 -8.75
C THR A 84 -8.71 -0.23 -10.24
N THR A 85 -9.75 -0.58 -10.99
CA THR A 85 -9.70 -0.66 -12.46
C THR A 85 -9.99 0.72 -13.05
N ASP A 86 -9.18 1.14 -14.02
CA ASP A 86 -9.45 2.36 -14.79
C ASP A 86 -10.35 2.03 -15.98
N GLU A 87 -11.65 2.28 -15.80
CA GLU A 87 -12.71 2.09 -16.79
C GLU A 87 -12.84 3.28 -17.75
N THR A 88 -12.18 4.42 -17.48
CA THR A 88 -12.52 5.72 -18.09
C THR A 88 -11.79 6.01 -19.38
N THR A 89 -10.68 5.32 -19.63
CA THR A 89 -9.81 5.56 -20.78
C THR A 89 -9.76 4.33 -21.70
N SER A 90 -9.80 4.58 -23.00
CA SER A 90 -9.58 3.57 -24.05
C SER A 90 -8.41 4.09 -24.90
N MET A 91 -7.30 3.36 -24.92
CA MET A 91 -6.05 3.78 -25.59
C MET A 91 -5.93 3.21 -27.01
N ASN A 92 -6.73 2.21 -27.37
CA ASN A 92 -6.67 1.54 -28.67
C ASN A 92 -8.05 1.28 -29.29
N ASN A 93 -8.06 0.92 -30.58
CA ASN A 93 -9.27 0.58 -31.36
C ASN A 93 -9.92 -0.75 -30.91
N ASN A 94 -9.44 -1.36 -29.83
CA ASN A 94 -9.81 -2.69 -29.34
C ASN A 94 -10.24 -2.66 -27.85
N ASP A 95 -10.60 -1.46 -27.36
CA ASP A 95 -11.08 -1.16 -26.01
C ASP A 95 -10.14 -1.50 -24.84
N ASN A 96 -8.85 -1.66 -25.12
CA ASN A 96 -7.80 -1.87 -24.13
C ASN A 96 -7.05 -0.56 -23.80
N ASN A 97 -6.71 -0.41 -22.51
CA ASN A 97 -6.14 0.80 -21.89
C ASN A 97 -4.72 0.58 -21.32
N VAL A 98 -4.07 -0.54 -21.65
CA VAL A 98 -2.72 -0.85 -21.20
C VAL A 98 -1.71 -0.32 -22.21
N ASP A 99 -0.74 0.43 -21.72
CA ASP A 99 0.41 0.91 -22.48
C ASP A 99 1.68 0.29 -21.87
N ILE A 100 2.41 -0.52 -22.65
CA ILE A 100 3.60 -1.22 -22.18
C ILE A 100 4.69 -0.28 -21.68
N ASP A 101 4.92 0.84 -22.37
CA ASP A 101 5.98 1.78 -22.01
C ASP A 101 5.65 2.45 -20.68
N ARG A 102 4.37 2.79 -20.48
CA ARG A 102 3.87 3.33 -19.22
C ARG A 102 3.95 2.32 -18.08
N GLU A 103 3.51 1.08 -18.28
CA GLU A 103 3.56 0.04 -17.25
C GLU A 103 5.00 -0.32 -16.86
N MET A 104 5.94 -0.28 -17.82
CA MET A 104 7.37 -0.46 -17.55
C MET A 104 7.96 0.69 -16.74
N ALA A 105 7.61 1.94 -17.05
CA ALA A 105 8.01 3.10 -16.26
C ALA A 105 7.48 3.02 -14.81
N LEU A 106 6.21 2.64 -14.65
CA LEU A 106 5.60 2.44 -13.33
C LEU A 106 6.24 1.26 -12.56
N SER A 107 6.65 0.19 -13.26
CA SER A 107 7.36 -0.92 -12.63
C SER A 107 8.72 -0.49 -12.11
N ALA A 108 9.48 0.29 -12.89
CA ALA A 108 10.75 0.85 -12.45
C ALA A 108 10.57 1.78 -11.23
N GLU A 109 9.56 2.64 -11.26
CA GLU A 109 9.21 3.50 -10.13
C GLU A 109 8.86 2.67 -8.88
N ASN A 110 8.03 1.64 -9.02
CA ASN A 110 7.63 0.77 -7.91
C ASN A 110 8.82 0.03 -7.30
N GLN A 111 9.79 -0.39 -8.12
CA GLN A 111 11.03 -1.01 -7.66
C GLN A 111 11.88 -0.04 -6.82
N LEU A 112 11.98 1.23 -7.24
CA LEU A 112 12.64 2.29 -6.46
C LEU A 112 11.91 2.56 -5.13
N ARG A 113 10.57 2.60 -5.12
CA ARG A 113 9.78 2.75 -3.89
C ARG A 113 10.01 1.57 -2.93
N TYR A 114 9.92 0.33 -3.42
CA TYR A 114 10.14 -0.87 -2.62
C TYR A 114 11.53 -0.86 -1.95
N SER A 115 12.58 -0.61 -2.73
CA SER A 115 13.94 -0.53 -2.20
C SER A 115 14.11 0.58 -1.17
N SER A 116 13.45 1.73 -1.36
CA SER A 116 13.43 2.84 -0.41
C SER A 116 12.76 2.46 0.92
N TYR A 117 11.63 1.75 0.88
CA TYR A 117 10.95 1.27 2.09
C TYR A 117 11.79 0.26 2.87
N ILE A 118 12.48 -0.66 2.18
CA ILE A 118 13.39 -1.61 2.81
C ILE A 118 14.57 -0.90 3.47
N GLN A 119 15.16 0.10 2.80
CA GLN A 119 16.25 0.90 3.38
C GLN A 119 15.79 1.63 4.65
N GLN A 120 14.61 2.24 4.64
CA GLN A 120 14.04 2.92 5.82
C GLN A 120 13.75 1.93 6.94
N MET A 121 13.21 0.74 6.64
CA MET A 121 12.96 -0.30 7.63
C MET A 121 14.26 -0.77 8.29
N ASN A 122 15.30 -1.02 7.48
CA ASN A 122 16.63 -1.39 7.98
C ASN A 122 17.25 -0.29 8.85
N SER A 123 17.10 0.99 8.46
CA SER A 123 17.55 2.13 9.26
C SER A 123 16.84 2.19 10.61
N GLN A 124 15.51 1.99 10.66
CA GLN A 124 14.77 1.93 11.93
C GLN A 124 15.23 0.77 12.81
N ILE A 125 15.43 -0.42 12.25
CA ILE A 125 15.93 -1.58 13.00
C ILE A 125 17.34 -1.32 13.53
N SER A 126 18.20 -0.68 12.73
CA SER A 126 19.56 -0.31 13.15
C SER A 126 19.53 0.66 14.33
N MET A 127 18.73 1.74 14.24
CA MET A 127 18.54 2.67 15.36
C MET A 127 18.00 1.98 16.61
N MET A 128 17.04 1.07 16.47
CA MET A 128 16.53 0.28 17.60
C MET A 128 17.64 -0.57 18.23
N ARG A 129 18.47 -1.23 17.41
CA ARG A 129 19.61 -2.01 17.91
C ARG A 129 20.57 -1.12 18.67
N THR A 130 20.92 0.05 18.14
CA THR A 130 21.80 1.02 18.84
C THR A 130 21.22 1.44 20.20
N VAL A 131 19.93 1.77 20.26
CA VAL A 131 19.26 2.19 21.50
C VAL A 131 19.18 1.06 22.54
N VAL A 132 19.00 -0.19 22.09
CA VAL A 132 18.92 -1.37 22.98
C VAL A 132 20.30 -1.85 23.44
N GLU A 133 21.31 -1.82 22.57
CA GLU A 133 22.68 -2.23 22.89
C GLU A 133 23.44 -1.22 23.75
N GLY A 134 22.99 0.04 23.80
CA GLY A 134 23.41 1.01 24.82
C GLY A 134 24.91 1.29 24.85
N ARG A 135 25.50 1.63 23.69
CA ARG A 135 26.83 2.23 23.61
C ARG A 135 26.76 3.64 23.06
#